data_AF-F3ZBU3-F1
#
_entry.id   AF-F3ZBU3-F1
#
_cell.length_a   1.000
_cell.length_b   1.000
_cell.length_c   1.000
_cell.angle_alpha   90.00
_cell.angle_beta   90.00
_cell.angle_gamma   90.00
#
_symmetry.space_group_name_H-M   'P 1'
#
loop_
_entity.id
_entity.type
_entity.pdbx_description
1 polymer ?
#
loop_
_entity_poly.entity_id
_entity_poly.type
_entity_poly.pdbx_seq_one_letter_code
_entity_poly.pdbx_strand_id
1 'polypeptide(L)' 'MDREGPLLVEGPVEVVADDGTVSVSDRFVVAVCTCRRSRTYPWCDTSHRGHRRPARPATPPREREGGGA' A
#
# COMPACT_ATOMS: atom_id res chain seq x y z
N MET A 1 -4.10 -5.65 -4.73
CA MET A 1 -3.86 -5.59 -3.28
C MET A 1 -3.40 -4.18 -2.96
N ASP A 2 -4.35 -3.27 -2.86
CA ASP A 2 -4.11 -1.93 -2.37
C ASP A 2 -3.81 -2.07 -0.88
N ARG A 3 -2.54 -1.91 -0.51
CA ARG A 3 -2.13 -1.89 0.89
C ARG A 3 -2.39 -0.47 1.39
N GLU A 4 -3.55 -0.27 2.02
CA GLU A 4 -4.05 1.06 2.42
C GLU A 4 -3.13 1.84 3.36
N GLY A 5 -2.16 1.19 4.02
CA GLY A 5 -1.27 1.85 4.96
C GLY A 5 -0.02 1.04 5.29
N PRO A 6 0.89 1.65 6.05
CA PRO A 6 2.07 0.96 6.57
C PRO A 6 1.69 -0.12 7.58
N LEU A 7 2.60 -1.07 7.79
CA LEU A 7 2.58 -1.93 8.96
C LEU A 7 3.22 -1.17 10.12
N LEU A 8 2.51 -1.04 11.24
CA LEU A 8 3.07 -0.48 12.47
C LEU A 8 3.69 -1.61 13.28
N VAL A 9 4.95 -1.41 13.70
CA VAL A 9 5.72 -2.37 14.49
C VAL A 9 6.24 -1.65 15.72
N GLU A 10 6.10 -2.25 16.90
CA GLU A 10 6.76 -1.77 18.12
C GLU A 10 8.27 -1.97 17.97
N GLY A 11 9.03 -0.92 18.23
CA GLY A 11 10.47 -0.92 18.08
C GLY A 11 11.25 -1.01 19.39
N PRO A 12 12.59 -0.99 19.31
CA PRO A 12 13.41 -0.80 18.10
C PRO A 12 13.34 -1.98 17.12
N VAL A 13 13.57 -1.72 15.83
CA VAL A 13 13.50 -2.75 14.77
C VAL A 13 14.72 -2.73 13.84
N GLU A 14 15.08 -3.92 13.37
CA GLU A 14 16.02 -4.15 12.28
C GLU A 14 15.29 -4.82 11.12
N VAL A 15 15.45 -4.29 9.91
CA VAL A 15 14.88 -4.85 8.69
C VAL A 15 16.01 -5.29 7.76
N VAL A 16 16.01 -6.57 7.41
CA VAL A 16 16.96 -7.16 6.45
C VAL A 16 16.24 -7.38 5.12
N ALA A 17 16.77 -6.80 4.05
CA ALA A 17 16.28 -7.01 2.69
C ALA A 17 16.85 -8.29 2.07
N ASP A 18 16.26 -8.73 0.96
CA ASP A 18 16.66 -9.95 0.25
C ASP A 18 18.10 -9.89 -0.27
N ASP A 19 18.65 -8.69 -0.48
CA ASP A 19 20.04 -8.44 -0.87
C ASP A 19 21.02 -8.35 0.32
N GLY A 20 20.52 -8.54 1.53
CA GLY A 20 21.28 -8.43 2.77
C GLY A 20 21.41 -7.00 3.32
N THR A 21 20.83 -5.99 2.67
CA THR A 21 20.86 -4.60 3.19
C THR A 21 20.10 -4.52 4.51
N VAL A 22 20.75 -3.94 5.53
CA VAL A 22 20.18 -3.77 6.88
C VAL A 22 19.75 -2.32 7.09
N SER A 23 18.51 -2.12 7.53
CA SER A 23 17.96 -0.83 7.92
C SER A 23 17.47 -0.88 9.36
N VAL A 24 17.97 0.02 10.21
CA VAL A 24 17.66 0.06 11.65
C VAL A 24 16.81 1.28 11.98
N SER A 25 15.86 1.13 12.91
CA SER A 25 15.17 2.24 13.54
C SER A 25 15.07 2.03 15.05
N ASP A 26 15.46 3.05 15.80
CA ASP A 26 15.47 3.10 17.27
C ASP A 26 14.15 3.62 17.87
N ARG A 27 13.16 3.94 17.03
CA ARG A 27 11.88 4.48 17.50
C ARG A 27 11.02 3.40 18.16
N PHE A 28 10.23 3.81 19.15
CA PHE A 28 9.31 2.92 19.86
C PHE A 28 8.18 2.36 18.99
N VAL A 29 7.81 3.07 17.92
CA VAL A 29 6.87 2.58 16.90
C VAL A 29 7.40 2.97 15.54
N VAL A 30 7.46 1.99 14.63
CA VAL A 30 8.04 2.13 13.30
C VAL A 30 7.00 1.76 12.25
N ALA A 31 6.85 2.61 11.25
CA ALA A 31 5.95 2.39 10.12
C ALA A 31 6.73 1.77 8.95
N VAL A 32 6.52 0.48 8.70
CA VAL A 32 7.14 -0.26 7.59
C VAL A 32 6.29 -0.11 6.33
N CYS A 33 6.94 0.22 5.23
CA CYS A 33 6.30 0.39 3.93
C CYS A 33 5.87 -0.97 3.37
N THR A 34 4.57 -1.12 3.12
CA THR A 34 4.00 -2.33 2.51
C THR A 34 3.66 -2.10 1.03
N CYS A 35 3.60 -0.83 0.59
CA CYS A 35 3.19 -0.43 -0.75
C CYS A 35 4.33 -0.29 -1.77
N ARG A 36 5.60 -0.40 -1.34
CA ARG A 36 6.82 -0.27 -2.16
C ARG A 36 6.99 1.05 -2.95
N ARG A 37 6.24 2.09 -2.58
CA ARG A 37 6.33 3.44 -3.19
C ARG A 37 7.20 4.41 -2.39
N SER A 38 7.69 4.00 -1.23
CA SER A 38 8.50 4.88 -0.38
C SER A 38 9.84 5.19 -1.03
N ARG A 39 10.27 6.45 -0.95
CA ARG A 39 11.62 6.88 -1.35
C ARG A 39 12.68 6.54 -0.30
N THR A 40 12.24 6.20 0.91
CA THR A 40 13.10 5.79 2.03
C THR A 40 12.76 4.37 2.45
N TYR A 41 12.54 3.47 1.48
CA TYR A 41 12.29 2.05 1.76
C TYR A 41 13.40 1.48 2.66
N PRO A 42 13.09 0.74 3.74
CA PRO A 42 11.79 0.11 4.05
C PRO A 42 10.81 0.97 4.85
N TRP A 43 11.14 2.22 5.20
CA TRP A 43 10.31 3.07 6.04
C TRP A 43 9.16 3.71 5.25
N CYS A 44 8.00 3.88 5.87
CA CYS A 44 6.89 4.60 5.26
C CYS A 44 7.13 6.11 5.31
N ASP A 45 7.11 6.76 4.15
CA ASP A 45 7.22 8.21 3.96
C ASP A 45 5.90 8.85 3.51
N THR A 46 4.77 8.16 3.76
CA THR A 46 3.40 8.52 3.32
C THR A 46 3.11 8.45 1.81
N SER A 47 4.04 7.98 0.97
CA SER A 47 3.84 7.83 -0.48
C SER A 47 2.66 6.93 -0.88
N HIS A 48 2.13 6.12 0.05
CA HIS A 48 0.91 5.34 -0.19
C HIS A 48 -0.34 6.20 -0.48
N ARG A 49 -0.35 7.47 -0.04
CA ARG A 49 -1.51 8.37 -0.18
C ARG A 49 -1.66 8.96 -1.59
N GLY A 50 -0.57 9.14 -2.32
CA GLY A 50 -0.55 9.85 -3.61
C GLY A 50 -1.27 9.14 -4.77
N HIS A 51 -1.59 7.85 -4.61
CA HIS A 51 -2.28 7.07 -5.65
C HIS A 51 -3.49 6.33 -5.06
N ARG A 52 -4.49 7.06 -4.57
CA ARG A 52 -5.86 6.53 -4.58
C ARG A 52 -6.25 6.43 -6.06
N ARG A 53 -6.18 5.24 -6.67
CA ARG A 53 -6.90 5.04 -7.94
C ARG A 53 -8.34 5.44 -7.65
N PRO A 54 -8.96 6.36 -8.40
CA PRO A 54 -10.40 6.56 -8.27
C PRO A 54 -11.04 5.18 -8.42
N ALA A 55 -11.92 4.82 -7.49
CA ALA A 55 -12.69 3.59 -7.58
C ALA A 55 -13.23 3.53 -9.01
N ARG A 56 -12.91 2.47 -9.76
CA ARG A 56 -13.46 2.29 -11.10
C ARG A 56 -14.98 2.38 -10.92
N PRO A 57 -15.68 3.34 -11.55
CA PRO A 57 -17.13 3.36 -11.46
C PRO A 57 -17.60 1.99 -11.92
N ALA A 58 -18.38 1.31 -11.08
CA ALA A 58 -18.99 0.05 -11.44
C ALA A 58 -19.77 0.31 -12.72
N THR A 59 -19.41 -0.37 -13.82
CA THR A 59 -20.21 -0.32 -15.03
C THR A 59 -21.57 -0.92 -14.68
N PRO A 60 -22.67 -0.16 -14.71
CA PRO A 60 -23.97 -0.75 -14.47
C PRO A 60 -24.22 -1.82 -15.55
N PRO A 61 -24.83 -2.97 -15.19
CA PRO A 61 -25.17 -3.98 -16.16
C PRO A 61 -26.05 -3.35 -17.25
N ARG A 62 -25.70 -3.57 -18.52
CA ARG A 62 -26.50 -3.08 -19.65
C ARG A 62 -27.84 -3.81 -19.62
N GLU A 63 -28.91 -3.05 -19.46
CA GLU A 63 -30.28 -3.55 -19.57
C GLU A 63 -30.44 -4.17 -20.96
N ARG A 64 -30.82 -5.46 -21.01
CA ARG A 64 -31.20 -6.09 -22.27
C ARG A 64 -32.51 -5.45 -22.71
N GLU A 65 -32.47 -4.64 -23.77
CA GLU A 65 -33.69 -4.29 -24.51
C GLU A 65 -34.33 -5.60 -25.00
N GLY A 66 -35.44 -5.95 -24.38
CA GLY A 66 -36.33 -7.00 -24.83
C GLY A 66 -37.07 -6.53 -26.07
N GLY A 67 -36.45 -6.73 -27.24
CA GLY A 67 -37.16 -6.80 -28.50
C GLY A 67 -37.87 -8.15 -28.59
N GLY A 68 -39.19 -8.16 -28.63
CA GLY A 68 -39.96 -9.40 -28.71
C GLY A 68 -41.45 -9.18 -28.99
N ALA A 69 -41.75 -9.16 -30.30
CA ALA A 69 -43.02 -9.42 -30.99
C ALA A 69 -44.20 -8.46 -30.77
#